data_AF-A0A0Q0J7M3-F1
#
_entry.id   AF-A0A0Q0J7M3-F1
#
_cell.length_a   1.000
_cell.length_b   1.000
_cell.length_c   1.000
_cell.angle_alpha   90.00
_cell.angle_beta   90.00
_cell.angle_gamma   90.00
#
_symmetry.space_group_name_H-M   'P 1'
#
loop_
_entity.id
_entity.type
_entity.pdbx_description
1 polymer ?
#
loop_
_entity_poly.entity_id
_entity_poly.type
_entity_poly.pdbx_seq_one_letter_code
_entity_poly.pdbx_strand_id
1 'polypeptide(L)'
;MNTITLNIYRFNKETVSPSILQPFTLSYSNEQTLLDLLMRVLYEFDSTLAFDKNCRIGLCGSCRLKVNGKVMLACSENVAKLVSEFGNELEITPYNCTKVVRDLIVEPQFENCSEIEVKK
;
A
#
# COMPACT_ATOMS: atom_id res chain seq x y z
N MET A 1 -12.00 19.89 9.30
CA MET A 1 -10.81 19.16 8.81
C MET A 1 -11.09 17.69 9.03
N ASN A 2 -11.14 16.89 7.97
CA ASN A 2 -11.40 15.46 8.10
C ASN A 2 -10.10 14.78 8.53
N THR A 3 -10.18 13.87 9.49
CA THR A 3 -9.04 13.16 10.05
C THR A 3 -9.20 11.68 9.78
N ILE A 4 -8.09 11.00 9.52
CA ILE A 4 -8.04 9.58 9.22
C ILE A 4 -6.84 8.96 9.91
N THR A 5 -7.02 7.75 10.43
CA THR A 5 -5.95 6.94 11.01
C THR A 5 -5.63 5.79 10.07
N LEU A 6 -4.39 5.75 9.61
CA LEU A 6 -3.86 4.67 8.79
C LEU A 6 -3.02 3.73 9.66
N ASN A 7 -3.49 2.51 9.85
CA ASN A 7 -2.74 1.44 10.50
C ASN A 7 -1.90 0.73 9.44
N ILE A 8 -0.64 1.13 9.31
CA ILE A 8 0.24 0.66 8.24
C ILE A 8 1.05 -0.54 8.73
N TYR A 9 1.04 -1.62 7.94
CA TYR A 9 1.88 -2.78 8.15
C TYR A 9 3.37 -2.43 7.95
N ARG A 10 4.15 -2.65 9.00
CA ARG A 10 5.61 -2.47 9.01
C ARG A 10 6.28 -3.82 9.21
N PHE A 11 7.27 -4.10 8.38
CA PHE A 11 8.03 -5.33 8.42
C PHE A 11 9.36 -5.13 7.69
N ASN A 12 10.42 -5.77 8.15
CA ASN A 12 11.69 -5.74 7.44
C ASN A 12 12.33 -7.13 7.43
N LYS A 13 12.44 -7.73 6.23
CA LYS A 13 13.05 -9.05 6.01
C LYS A 13 14.54 -9.06 6.37
N GLU A 14 15.24 -7.94 6.22
CA GLU A 14 16.68 -7.84 6.50
C GLU A 14 17.00 -7.84 7.99
N THR A 15 16.18 -7.15 8.80
CA THR A 15 16.40 -7.03 10.26
C THR A 15 15.63 -8.07 11.08
N VAL A 16 14.86 -8.95 10.42
CA VAL A 16 14.02 -10.01 11.04
C VAL A 16 13.15 -9.44 12.17
N SER A 17 12.55 -8.28 11.94
CA SER A 17 11.64 -7.68 12.92
C SER A 17 10.25 -8.35 12.86
N PRO A 18 9.55 -8.48 14.00
CA PRO A 18 8.15 -8.88 13.97
C PRO A 18 7.35 -7.85 13.17
N SER A 19 6.31 -8.33 12.48
CA SER A 19 5.39 -7.43 11.80
C SER A 19 4.55 -6.66 12.82
N ILE A 20 4.45 -5.35 12.62
CA ILE A 20 3.66 -4.47 13.48
C ILE A 20 2.71 -3.64 12.62
N LEU A 21 1.55 -3.30 13.17
CA LEU A 21 0.68 -2.26 12.62
C LEU A 21 0.99 -0.96 13.33
N GLN A 22 1.51 0.01 12.59
CA GLN A 22 1.84 1.32 13.13
C GLN A 22 0.75 2.33 12.75
N PRO A 23 0.09 2.98 13.73
CA PRO A 23 -0.94 3.97 13.46
C PRO A 23 -0.32 5.32 13.06
N PHE A 24 -0.86 5.93 12.01
CA PHE A 24 -0.55 7.28 11.57
C PHE A 24 -1.84 8.07 11.42
N THR A 25 -2.02 9.12 12.21
CA THR A 25 -3.18 10.00 12.12
C THR A 25 -2.82 11.25 11.33
N LEU A 26 -3.60 11.53 10.29
CA LEU A 26 -3.39 12.69 9.42
C LEU A 26 -4.71 13.30 8.95
N SER A 27 -4.64 14.56 8.52
CA SER A 27 -5.75 15.23 7.87
C SER A 27 -5.78 14.92 6.37
N TYR A 28 -6.98 14.80 5.81
CA TYR A 28 -7.16 14.54 4.38
C TYR A 28 -8.18 15.50 3.74
N SER A 29 -8.03 15.70 2.42
CA SER A 29 -8.99 16.40 1.55
C SER A 29 -9.72 15.40 0.66
N ASN A 30 -10.92 15.75 0.19
CA ASN A 30 -11.78 14.83 -0.56
C ASN A 30 -11.22 14.45 -1.94
N GLU A 31 -10.27 15.21 -2.46
CA GLU A 31 -9.63 15.00 -3.77
C GLU A 31 -8.41 14.07 -3.67
N GLN A 32 -7.96 13.76 -2.45
CA GLN A 32 -6.74 12.96 -2.25
C GLN A 32 -6.99 11.47 -2.45
N THR A 33 -5.99 10.81 -3.00
CA THR A 33 -5.93 9.35 -3.12
C THR A 33 -5.23 8.74 -1.91
N LEU A 34 -5.41 7.44 -1.71
CA LEU A 34 -4.67 6.71 -0.69
C LEU A 34 -3.15 6.80 -0.90
N LEU A 35 -2.69 6.81 -2.16
CA LEU A 35 -1.28 7.00 -2.49
C LEU A 35 -0.77 8.36 -2.01
N ASP A 36 -1.56 9.42 -2.11
CA ASP A 36 -1.17 10.75 -1.61
C ASP A 36 -0.98 10.74 -0.10
N LEU A 37 -1.86 10.07 0.64
CA LEU A 37 -1.69 9.92 2.08
C LEU A 37 -0.45 9.11 2.45
N LEU A 38 -0.18 8.00 1.74
CA LEU A 38 1.04 7.21 1.95
C LEU A 38 2.31 8.00 1.65
N MET A 39 2.29 8.84 0.61
CA MET A 39 3.39 9.77 0.34
C MET A 39 3.55 10.80 1.44
N ARG A 40 2.46 11.35 1.99
CA ARG A 40 2.54 12.27 3.13
C ARG A 40 3.10 11.60 4.37
N VAL A 41 2.68 10.37 4.67
CA VAL A 41 3.30 9.58 5.76
C VAL A 41 4.81 9.44 5.53
N LEU A 42 5.24 9.13 4.30
CA LEU A 42 6.66 9.01 3.95
C LEU A 42 7.44 10.32 4.14
N TYR A 43 6.88 11.45 3.73
CA TYR A 43 7.60 12.73 3.74
C TYR A 43 7.50 13.51 5.06
N GLU A 44 6.36 13.43 5.74
CA GLU A 44 6.06 14.24 6.93
C GLU A 44 6.26 13.48 8.24
N PHE A 45 6.07 12.15 8.26
CA PHE A 45 6.02 11.36 9.50
C PHE A 45 7.18 10.37 9.62
N ASP A 46 7.37 9.53 8.61
CA ASP A 46 8.36 8.44 8.65
C ASP A 46 8.94 8.13 7.27
N SER A 47 10.16 8.62 7.04
CA SER A 47 10.92 8.43 5.81
C SER A 47 11.42 7.00 5.58
N THR A 48 11.24 6.10 6.55
CA THR A 48 11.68 4.70 6.45
C THR A 48 10.62 3.79 5.82
N LEU A 49 9.38 4.28 5.65
CA LEU A 49 8.26 3.54 5.08
C LEU A 49 8.54 3.14 3.62
N ALA A 50 8.42 1.85 3.31
CA ALA A 50 8.65 1.34 1.95
C ALA A 50 7.34 0.90 1.26
N PHE A 51 7.11 1.39 0.06
CA PHE A 51 6.00 0.97 -0.82
C PHE A 51 6.29 1.29 -2.28
N ASP A 52 5.70 0.49 -3.17
CA ASP A 52 5.87 0.66 -4.61
C ASP A 52 4.92 1.72 -5.20
N LYS A 53 5.51 2.62 -5.99
CA LYS A 53 4.80 3.67 -6.73
C LYS A 53 5.48 3.89 -8.07
N ASN A 54 4.69 3.93 -9.15
CA ASN A 54 5.21 4.16 -10.50
C ASN A 54 4.30 5.09 -11.31
N CYS A 55 3.29 4.57 -12.02
CA CYS A 55 2.52 5.37 -12.99
C CYS A 55 1.55 6.40 -12.39
N ARG A 56 1.09 6.20 -11.13
CA ARG A 56 0.08 7.03 -10.44
C ARG A 56 -1.28 7.21 -11.14
N ILE A 57 -1.55 6.46 -12.21
CA ILE A 57 -2.79 6.54 -13.01
C ILE A 57 -3.54 5.20 -13.09
N GLY A 58 -3.17 4.23 -12.26
CA GLY A 58 -3.84 2.92 -12.19
C GLY A 58 -3.40 1.88 -13.23
N LEU A 59 -2.48 2.21 -14.14
CA LEU A 59 -2.09 1.30 -15.24
C LEU A 59 -1.04 0.24 -14.85
N CYS A 60 0.02 0.63 -14.14
CA CYS A 60 1.16 -0.27 -13.89
C CYS A 60 0.90 -1.37 -12.85
N GLY A 61 -0.13 -1.23 -12.02
CA GLY A 61 -0.42 -2.16 -10.92
C GLY A 61 0.60 -2.20 -9.78
N SER A 62 1.65 -1.37 -9.79
CA SER A 62 2.72 -1.43 -8.77
C SER A 62 2.27 -1.05 -7.37
N CYS A 63 1.32 -0.12 -7.21
CA CYS A 63 0.83 0.33 -5.90
C CYS A 63 -0.33 -0.53 -5.36
N ARG A 64 -0.27 -1.85 -5.62
CA ARG A 64 -1.30 -2.79 -5.17
C ARG A 64 -1.10 -3.12 -3.70
N LEU A 65 -2.15 -2.94 -2.91
CA LEU A 65 -2.16 -3.21 -1.48
C LEU A 65 -3.56 -3.65 -1.01
N LYS A 66 -3.68 -4.03 0.26
CA LYS A 66 -4.97 -4.33 0.90
C LYS A 66 -5.35 -3.19 1.83
N VAL A 67 -6.60 -2.76 1.74
CA VAL A 67 -7.24 -1.84 2.70
C VAL A 67 -8.40 -2.57 3.35
N ASN A 68 -8.37 -2.73 4.67
CA ASN A 68 -9.36 -3.48 5.45
C ASN A 68 -9.69 -4.84 4.81
N GLY A 69 -8.66 -5.54 4.34
CA GLY A 69 -8.77 -6.86 3.68
C GLY A 69 -9.11 -6.85 2.18
N LYS A 70 -9.53 -5.72 1.60
CA LYS A 70 -9.83 -5.62 0.16
C LYS A 70 -8.60 -5.22 -0.65
N VAL A 71 -8.27 -5.99 -1.68
CA VAL A 71 -7.16 -5.68 -2.60
C VAL A 71 -7.57 -4.54 -3.53
N MET A 72 -6.74 -3.50 -3.61
CA MET A 72 -6.98 -2.32 -4.43
C MET A 72 -5.68 -1.65 -4.86
N LEU A 73 -5.78 -0.64 -5.74
CA LEU A 73 -4.66 0.17 -6.17
C LEU A 73 -4.68 1.50 -5.42
N ALA A 74 -3.63 1.78 -4.64
CA ALA A 74 -3.57 2.99 -3.82
C ALA A 74 -3.71 4.29 -4.63
N CYS A 75 -3.24 4.30 -5.89
CA CYS A 75 -3.31 5.48 -6.76
C CYS A 75 -4.69 5.72 -7.38
N SER A 76 -5.59 4.74 -7.35
CA SER A 76 -6.92 4.84 -7.96
C SER A 76 -8.03 5.01 -6.93
N GLU A 77 -7.75 4.70 -5.67
CA GLU A 77 -8.74 4.79 -4.60
C GLU A 77 -8.69 6.15 -3.91
N ASN A 78 -9.84 6.81 -3.92
CA ASN A 78 -10.05 8.10 -3.28
C ASN A 78 -10.32 7.91 -1.77
N VAL A 79 -9.71 8.76 -0.94
CA VAL A 79 -9.82 8.66 0.52
C VAL A 79 -11.25 8.88 1.01
N ALA A 80 -11.98 9.85 0.45
CA ALA A 80 -13.35 10.12 0.87
C ALA A 80 -14.27 8.91 0.60
N LYS A 81 -14.04 8.20 -0.52
CA LYS A 81 -14.74 6.93 -0.82
C LYS A 81 -14.39 5.86 0.22
N LEU A 82 -13.10 5.67 0.50
CA LEU A 82 -12.65 4.68 1.50
C LEU A 82 -13.21 4.97 2.89
N VAL A 83 -13.24 6.24 3.31
CA VAL A 83 -13.82 6.64 4.60
C VAL A 83 -15.32 6.40 4.66
N SER A 84 -16.03 6.62 3.55
CA SER A 84 -17.47 6.32 3.47
C SER A 84 -17.76 4.83 3.56
N GLU A 85 -16.84 3.98 3.11
CA GLU A 85 -17.00 2.52 3.07
C GLU A 85 -16.52 1.82 4.35
N PHE A 86 -15.40 2.28 4.92
CA PHE A 86 -14.70 1.62 6.02
C PHE A 86 -14.61 2.44 7.32
N GLY A 87 -14.98 3.73 7.28
CA GLY A 87 -14.83 4.65 8.39
C GLY A 87 -13.47 5.35 8.43
N ASN A 88 -13.17 6.01 9.56
CA ASN A 88 -11.96 6.83 9.71
C ASN A 88 -10.69 6.03 10.06
N GLU A 89 -10.80 4.71 10.17
CA GLU A 89 -9.68 3.82 10.49
C GLU A 89 -9.47 2.84 9.34
N LEU A 90 -8.31 2.96 8.68
CA LEU A 90 -7.93 2.11 7.57
C LEU A 90 -6.71 1.27 7.95
N GLU A 91 -6.85 -0.05 7.90
CA GLU A 91 -5.77 -1.01 7.98
C GLU A 91 -5.16 -1.22 6.58
N ILE A 92 -3.89 -0.87 6.43
CA ILE A 92 -3.13 -0.98 5.19
C ILE A 92 -2.12 -2.11 5.32
N THR A 93 -2.35 -3.19 4.57
CA THR A 93 -1.50 -4.38 4.54
C THR A 93 -0.98 -4.65 3.13
N PRO A 94 0.16 -5.34 2.99
CA PRO A 94 0.62 -5.80 1.69
C PRO A 94 -0.41 -6.74 1.06
N TYR A 95 -0.53 -6.71 -0.28
CA TYR A 95 -1.53 -7.54 -0.96
C TYR A 95 -1.29 -9.04 -0.74
N ASN A 96 -0.02 -9.45 -0.58
CA ASN A 96 0.39 -10.81 -0.24
C ASN A 96 1.38 -10.80 0.94
N CYS A 97 0.88 -11.19 2.12
CA CYS A 97 1.66 -11.22 3.35
C CYS A 97 2.77 -12.30 3.38
N THR A 98 2.75 -13.28 2.48
CA THR A 98 3.75 -14.37 2.48
C THR A 98 5.06 -14.00 1.78
N LYS A 99 5.03 -13.00 0.88
CA LYS A 99 6.17 -12.62 0.02
C LYS A 99 6.65 -11.19 0.29
N VAL A 100 6.48 -10.70 1.51
CA VAL A 100 6.85 -9.32 1.86
C VAL A 100 8.37 -9.19 1.96
N VAL A 101 8.93 -8.21 1.26
CA VAL A 101 10.35 -7.84 1.38
C VAL A 101 10.51 -6.80 2.50
N ARG A 102 9.74 -5.71 2.42
CA ARG A 102 9.82 -4.60 3.37
C ARG A 102 8.52 -3.79 3.34
N ASP A 103 7.91 -3.60 4.51
CA ASP A 103 6.66 -2.89 4.73
C ASP A 103 5.56 -3.33 3.75
N LEU A 104 5.24 -2.49 2.75
CA LEU A 104 4.21 -2.78 1.74
C LEU A 104 4.79 -3.32 0.42
N ILE A 105 6.12 -3.47 0.31
CA ILE A 105 6.80 -4.04 -0.85
C ILE A 105 6.77 -5.57 -0.78
N VAL A 106 6.29 -6.17 -1.85
CA VAL A 106 6.17 -7.62 -2.02
C VAL A 106 7.03 -8.05 -3.21
N GLU A 107 7.66 -9.21 -3.12
CA GLU A 107 8.39 -9.78 -4.25
C GLU A 107 7.45 -9.95 -5.45
N PRO A 108 7.87 -9.52 -6.65
CA PRO A 108 7.07 -9.71 -7.85
C PRO A 108 6.84 -11.21 -8.09
N GLN A 109 5.58 -11.60 -8.19
CA GLN A 109 5.18 -12.98 -8.42
C GLN A 109 5.28 -13.29 -9.92
N PHE A 110 6.48 -13.64 -10.38
CA PHE A 110 6.70 -14.23 -11.70
C PHE A 110 6.42 -15.74 -11.63
N GLU A 111 5.15 -16.12 -11.55
CA GLU A 111 4.79 -17.53 -11.76
C GLU A 111 4.89 -17.84 -13.26
N ASN A 112 5.84 -18.69 -13.63
CA ASN A 112 5.94 -19.39 -14.92
C ASN A 112 6.21 -18.54 -16.18
N CYS A 113 7.21 -17.64 -16.16
CA CYS A 113 7.71 -17.03 -17.42
C CYS A 113 8.74 -17.92 -18.15
N SER A 114 9.02 -19.13 -17.65
CA SER A 114 10.09 -20.01 -18.15
C SER A 114 9.67 -21.01 -19.24
N GLU A 115 8.41 -21.02 -19.70
CA GLU A 115 7.92 -21.98 -20.70
C GLU A 115 7.08 -21.35 -21.82
N ILE A 116 7.41 -20.13 -22.27
CA ILE A 116 6.91 -19.69 -23.58
C ILE A 116 7.88 -20.24 -24.64
N GLU A 117 7.72 -21.53 -24.99
CA GLU A 117 8.28 -22.06 -26.22
C GLU A 117 7.63 -21.32 -27.40
N VAL A 118 8.35 -20.33 -27.93
CA VAL A 118 7.99 -19.68 -29.19
C VAL A 118 8.16 -20.71 -30.30
N LYS A 119 7.10 -21.47 -30.59
CA LYS A 119 7.04 -22.30 -31.80
C LYS A 119 7.15 -21.37 -33.01
N LYS A 120 8.27 -21.50 -33.71
CA LYS A 120 8.58 -20.78 -34.94
C LYS A 120 7.79 -21.34 -36.12
#